data_AF-A0A9E5KPS8-F1
#
_entry.id   AF-A0A9E5KPS8-F1
#
_cell.length_a   1.000
_cell.length_b   1.000
_cell.length_c   1.000
_cell.angle_alpha   90.00
_cell.angle_beta   90.00
_cell.angle_gamma   90.00
#
_symmetry.space_group_name_H-M   'P 1'
#
loop_
_entity.id
_entity.type
_entity.pdbx_description
1 polymer ?
#
loop_
_entity_poly.entity_id
_entity_poly.type
_entity_poly.pdbx_seq_one_letter_code
_entity_poly.pdbx_strand_id
1 'polypeptide(L)'
;RATDAADASGTLYFDVARRAWSMDMLRDLEINASQVPACHESPDPVDRLSQSAAALMGLTAGIPLVAGAGDQAANAIGSGIIAPGAVAASLGTSGVIFAASDSFRASPDGALHAFCHALPGRWHLMSVMLSAAGSMRWYLDTLARDANARANAEGVSVYELLDRDAAAIAPGCEGLRFVPTLSGERCPIPNPHARGGFHGISMAHTQAHFTRAVMEGVAAGMGLCMGLIRDAGIMPPEVIASGGGFESPLWTSMHANAFGIPVRKAEIPDSAALGAAILAAIGTGNRGKFQESSGASAGTAPAIQPTQFQIWKDLMAEQAVLQRTAL
;
A
#
# COMPACT_ATOMS: atom_id res chain seq x y z
N ARG A 1 1.16 -29.28 8.14
CA ARG A 1 1.67 -27.89 8.13
C ARG A 1 1.56 -27.40 6.71
N ALA A 2 0.85 -26.30 6.48
CA ALA A 2 0.61 -25.71 5.17
C ALA A 2 0.91 -24.21 5.22
N THR A 3 1.26 -23.64 4.07
CA THR A 3 1.34 -22.21 3.79
C THR A 3 0.78 -21.97 2.39
N ASP A 4 0.45 -20.74 2.06
CA ASP A 4 0.05 -20.37 0.71
C ASP A 4 1.17 -19.65 -0.06
N ALA A 5 1.09 -19.65 -1.38
CA ALA A 5 2.09 -19.03 -2.24
C ALA A 5 2.24 -17.51 -2.01
N ALA A 6 1.19 -16.80 -1.62
CA ALA A 6 1.25 -15.35 -1.38
C ALA A 6 2.08 -15.04 -0.13
N ASP A 7 1.86 -15.74 0.97
CA ASP A 7 2.63 -15.55 2.20
C ASP A 7 4.05 -16.15 2.08
N ALA A 8 4.18 -17.32 1.45
CA ALA A 8 5.49 -17.94 1.18
C ALA A 8 6.41 -17.05 0.34
N SER A 9 5.85 -16.20 -0.53
CA SER A 9 6.62 -15.25 -1.34
C SER A 9 7.42 -14.24 -0.49
N GLY A 10 7.01 -13.98 0.76
CA GLY A 10 7.72 -13.08 1.68
C GLY A 10 8.92 -13.69 2.40
N THR A 11 9.20 -14.97 2.20
CA THR A 11 10.24 -15.70 2.95
C THR A 11 11.66 -15.49 2.43
N LEU A 12 11.82 -14.97 1.21
CA LEU A 12 13.09 -14.81 0.47
C LEU A 12 13.79 -16.11 0.03
N TYR A 13 13.23 -17.29 0.33
CA TYR A 13 13.69 -18.59 -0.17
C TYR A 13 12.60 -19.36 -0.93
N PHE A 14 11.55 -18.64 -1.34
CA PHE A 14 10.53 -19.10 -2.27
C PHE A 14 10.80 -18.53 -3.66
N ASP A 15 10.78 -19.38 -4.69
CA ASP A 15 10.83 -18.94 -6.09
C ASP A 15 9.46 -18.41 -6.48
N VAL A 16 9.30 -17.10 -6.39
CA VAL A 16 8.04 -16.40 -6.68
C VAL A 16 7.60 -16.61 -8.14
N ALA A 17 8.54 -16.66 -9.08
CA ALA A 17 8.22 -16.83 -10.50
C ALA A 17 7.69 -18.25 -10.78
N ARG A 18 8.30 -19.26 -10.17
CA ARG A 18 7.87 -20.66 -10.29
C ARG A 18 6.77 -21.08 -9.32
N ARG A 19 6.46 -20.23 -8.34
CA ARG A 19 5.47 -20.49 -7.27
C ARG A 19 5.77 -21.76 -6.48
N ALA A 20 7.05 -21.96 -6.14
CA ALA A 20 7.51 -23.12 -5.38
C ALA A 20 8.70 -22.75 -4.49
N TRP A 21 8.98 -23.57 -3.48
CA TRP A 21 10.20 -23.42 -2.68
C TRP A 21 11.44 -23.48 -3.57
N SER A 22 12.38 -22.55 -3.39
CA SER A 22 13.64 -22.55 -4.13
C SER A 22 14.59 -23.55 -3.51
N MET A 23 14.78 -24.70 -4.17
CA MET A 23 15.66 -25.75 -3.67
C MET A 23 17.12 -25.30 -3.54
N ASP A 24 17.55 -24.36 -4.38
CA ASP A 24 18.90 -23.78 -4.29
C ASP A 24 19.02 -22.88 -3.05
N MET A 25 18.05 -22.00 -2.80
CA MET A 25 18.06 -21.17 -1.58
C MET A 25 17.95 -22.01 -0.30
N LEU A 26 17.11 -23.05 -0.30
CA LEU A 26 17.00 -23.96 0.84
C LEU A 26 18.33 -24.66 1.13
N ARG A 27 19.06 -25.09 0.08
CA ARG A 27 20.38 -25.70 0.21
C ARG A 27 21.41 -24.72 0.78
N ASP A 28 21.46 -23.51 0.24
CA ASP A 28 22.42 -22.47 0.64
C ASP A 28 22.18 -21.99 2.08
N LEU A 29 20.93 -21.99 2.54
CA LEU A 29 20.54 -21.67 3.92
C LEU A 29 20.58 -22.88 4.86
N GLU A 30 20.97 -24.06 4.37
CA GLU A 30 21.01 -25.32 5.12
C GLU A 30 19.63 -25.73 5.72
N ILE A 31 18.54 -25.38 5.02
CA ILE A 31 17.17 -25.72 5.39
C ILE A 31 16.73 -26.97 4.63
N ASN A 32 16.38 -28.03 5.36
CA ASN A 32 15.84 -29.24 4.74
C ASN A 32 14.40 -29.01 4.24
N ALA A 33 14.03 -29.62 3.12
CA ALA A 33 12.68 -29.53 2.56
C ALA A 33 11.57 -30.00 3.54
N SER A 34 11.89 -30.85 4.52
CA SER A 34 10.97 -31.30 5.56
C SER A 34 10.71 -30.25 6.66
N GLN A 35 11.53 -29.20 6.73
CA GLN A 35 11.40 -28.10 7.68
C GLN A 35 10.44 -27.01 7.19
N VAL A 36 10.27 -26.87 5.87
CA VAL A 36 9.30 -25.95 5.29
C VAL A 36 7.92 -26.61 5.14
N PRO A 37 6.81 -25.86 5.32
CA PRO A 37 5.47 -26.38 5.11
C PRO A 37 5.21 -26.67 3.62
N ALA A 38 4.25 -27.55 3.33
CA ALA A 38 3.74 -27.68 1.96
C ALA A 38 3.13 -26.35 1.51
N CYS A 39 3.50 -25.88 0.33
CA CYS A 39 2.99 -24.65 -0.25
C CYS A 39 1.83 -24.97 -1.19
N HIS A 40 0.73 -24.24 -1.02
CA HIS A 40 -0.51 -24.40 -1.76
C HIS A 40 -0.91 -23.07 -2.42
N GLU A 41 -1.85 -23.11 -3.35
CA GLU A 41 -2.52 -21.88 -3.76
C GLU A 41 -3.47 -21.42 -2.65
N SER A 42 -3.62 -20.11 -2.46
CA SER A 42 -4.40 -19.53 -1.36
C SER A 42 -5.84 -20.07 -1.19
N PRO A 43 -6.61 -20.34 -2.27
CA PRO A 43 -7.94 -20.93 -2.12
C PRO A 43 -7.94 -22.46 -1.99
N ASP A 44 -6.80 -23.14 -2.06
CA ASP A 44 -6.78 -24.61 -2.01
C ASP A 44 -7.26 -25.11 -0.64
N PRO A 45 -8.16 -26.10 -0.57
CA PRO A 45 -8.49 -26.79 0.67
C PRO A 45 -7.26 -27.57 1.17
N VAL A 46 -6.81 -27.26 2.38
CA VAL A 46 -5.61 -27.87 2.99
C VAL A 46 -5.96 -28.86 4.10
N ASP A 47 -7.10 -28.67 4.76
CA ASP A 47 -7.53 -29.53 5.87
C ASP A 47 -9.04 -29.34 6.18
N ARG A 48 -9.49 -29.90 7.30
CA ARG A 48 -10.85 -29.74 7.83
C ARG A 48 -10.82 -29.34 9.30
N LEU A 49 -11.81 -28.56 9.71
CA LEU A 49 -11.94 -28.11 11.09
C LEU A 49 -12.15 -29.30 12.04
N SER A 50 -11.27 -29.46 13.02
CA SER A 50 -11.35 -30.54 14.01
C SER A 50 -12.57 -30.40 14.92
N GLN A 51 -12.99 -31.50 15.55
CA GLN A 51 -14.11 -31.48 16.48
C GLN A 51 -13.86 -30.58 17.71
N SER A 52 -12.64 -30.58 18.24
CA SER A 52 -12.27 -29.75 19.39
C SER A 52 -12.26 -28.26 19.04
N ALA A 53 -11.73 -27.88 17.87
CA ALA A 53 -11.72 -26.49 17.40
C ALA A 53 -13.15 -26.01 17.07
N ALA A 54 -13.96 -26.86 16.44
CA ALA A 54 -15.36 -26.58 16.16
C ALA A 54 -16.17 -26.30 17.43
N ALA A 55 -16.00 -27.13 18.47
CA ALA A 55 -16.65 -26.94 19.77
C ALA A 55 -16.25 -25.62 20.44
N LEU A 56 -14.97 -25.23 20.36
CA LEU A 56 -14.47 -23.97 20.93
C LEU A 56 -15.06 -22.74 20.25
N MET A 57 -15.22 -22.79 18.92
CA MET A 57 -15.69 -21.65 18.12
C MET A 57 -17.21 -21.62 17.91
N GLY A 58 -17.94 -22.66 18.35
CA GLY A 58 -19.37 -22.80 18.08
C GLY A 58 -19.69 -23.06 16.60
N LEU A 59 -18.77 -23.72 15.89
CA LEU A 59 -18.88 -24.03 14.45
C LEU A 59 -19.13 -25.52 14.21
N THR A 60 -19.41 -25.89 12.96
CA THR A 60 -19.57 -27.30 12.56
C THR A 60 -18.20 -27.96 12.31
N ALA A 61 -17.98 -29.13 12.90
CA ALA A 61 -16.79 -29.93 12.62
C ALA A 61 -16.77 -30.38 11.15
N GLY A 62 -15.57 -30.50 10.58
CA GLY A 62 -15.38 -30.97 9.20
C GLY A 62 -15.51 -29.88 8.13
N ILE A 63 -15.83 -28.63 8.49
CA ILE A 63 -15.81 -27.49 7.55
C ILE A 63 -14.41 -27.41 6.89
N PRO A 64 -14.32 -27.30 5.56
CA PRO A 64 -13.03 -27.18 4.88
C PRO A 64 -12.24 -25.95 5.36
N LEU A 65 -10.95 -26.13 5.57
CA LEU A 65 -9.98 -25.07 5.79
C LEU A 65 -9.21 -24.86 4.50
N VAL A 66 -9.07 -23.61 4.06
CA VAL A 66 -8.25 -23.24 2.91
C VAL A 66 -6.90 -22.69 3.35
N ALA A 67 -5.90 -22.71 2.46
CA ALA A 67 -4.55 -22.23 2.76
C ALA A 67 -4.53 -20.79 3.28
N GLY A 68 -5.41 -19.94 2.76
CA GLY A 68 -5.51 -18.53 3.13
C GLY A 68 -4.46 -17.68 2.41
N ALA A 69 -4.26 -16.45 2.88
CA ALA A 69 -3.27 -15.53 2.33
C ALA A 69 -2.83 -14.54 3.41
N GLY A 70 -1.65 -13.94 3.23
CA GLY A 70 -1.21 -12.78 4.00
C GLY A 70 -2.16 -11.58 3.86
N ASP A 71 -2.07 -10.64 4.80
CA ASP A 71 -3.02 -9.52 4.96
C ASP A 71 -3.20 -8.67 3.70
N GLN A 72 -2.12 -8.25 3.03
CA GLN A 72 -2.18 -7.42 1.83
C GLN A 72 -2.78 -8.17 0.64
N ALA A 73 -2.41 -9.44 0.48
CA ALA A 73 -2.93 -10.28 -0.59
C ALA A 73 -4.42 -10.60 -0.37
N ALA A 74 -4.84 -10.84 0.88
CA ALA A 74 -6.25 -10.97 1.23
C ALA A 74 -7.01 -9.65 1.04
N ASN A 75 -6.44 -8.52 1.46
CA ASN A 75 -7.03 -7.21 1.28
C ASN A 75 -7.25 -6.89 -0.21
N ALA A 76 -6.30 -7.24 -1.08
CA ALA A 76 -6.47 -7.11 -2.54
C ALA A 76 -7.69 -7.88 -3.06
N ILE A 77 -7.95 -9.10 -2.56
CA ILE A 77 -9.16 -9.86 -2.91
C ILE A 77 -10.42 -9.12 -2.43
N GLY A 78 -10.45 -8.72 -1.16
CA GLY A 78 -11.62 -8.07 -0.57
C GLY A 78 -11.93 -6.71 -1.18
N SER A 79 -10.90 -5.96 -1.59
CA SER A 79 -11.03 -4.67 -2.27
C SER A 79 -11.12 -4.80 -3.79
N GLY A 80 -11.23 -6.01 -4.35
CA GLY A 80 -11.43 -6.27 -5.78
C GLY A 80 -10.23 -5.95 -6.68
N ILE A 81 -9.03 -5.82 -6.11
CA ILE A 81 -7.77 -5.58 -6.83
C ILE A 81 -7.25 -6.91 -7.37
N ILE A 82 -8.00 -7.47 -8.31
CA ILE A 82 -7.83 -8.84 -8.81
C ILE A 82 -7.39 -8.85 -10.27
N ALA A 83 -7.99 -7.98 -11.09
CA ALA A 83 -7.71 -7.91 -12.52
C ALA A 83 -6.28 -7.38 -12.76
N PRO A 84 -5.53 -7.89 -13.76
CA PRO A 84 -4.23 -7.33 -14.09
C PRO A 84 -4.37 -5.85 -14.43
N GLY A 85 -3.51 -5.01 -13.86
CA GLY A 85 -3.63 -3.55 -13.99
C GLY A 85 -4.50 -2.88 -12.92
N ALA A 86 -5.24 -3.63 -12.11
CA ALA A 86 -5.91 -3.08 -10.95
C ALA A 86 -4.87 -2.67 -9.89
N VAL A 87 -5.02 -1.46 -9.36
CA VAL A 87 -4.09 -0.89 -8.38
C VAL A 87 -4.85 -0.31 -7.21
N ALA A 88 -4.34 -0.58 -6.01
CA ALA A 88 -4.76 0.11 -4.79
C ALA A 88 -3.60 0.87 -4.18
N ALA A 89 -3.93 1.99 -3.53
CA ALA A 89 -3.02 2.72 -2.67
C ALA A 89 -3.58 2.75 -1.25
N SER A 90 -2.75 2.45 -0.27
CA SER A 90 -3.07 2.62 1.14
C SER A 90 -2.20 3.70 1.76
N LEU A 91 -2.81 4.65 2.47
CA LEU A 91 -2.12 5.73 3.16
C LEU A 91 -2.42 5.70 4.66
N GLY A 92 -1.60 4.95 5.38
CA GLY A 92 -1.55 4.89 6.84
C GLY A 92 -0.18 5.34 7.35
N THR A 93 0.25 4.81 8.51
CA THR A 93 1.60 5.07 9.05
C THR A 93 2.68 4.91 7.97
N SER A 94 2.55 3.85 7.16
CA SER A 94 3.27 3.64 5.91
C SER A 94 2.36 3.85 4.69
N GLY A 95 2.97 4.03 3.52
CA GLY A 95 2.27 4.19 2.24
C GLY A 95 2.54 2.98 1.36
N VAL A 96 1.50 2.32 0.85
CA VAL A 96 1.61 1.11 0.03
C VAL A 96 0.92 1.35 -1.31
N ILE A 97 1.54 0.90 -2.40
CA ILE A 97 0.86 0.71 -3.68
C ILE A 97 0.93 -0.78 -4.00
N PHE A 98 -0.24 -1.39 -4.17
CA PHE A 98 -0.41 -2.79 -4.54
C PHE A 98 -0.93 -2.85 -5.98
N ALA A 99 -0.25 -3.59 -6.85
CA ALA A 99 -0.61 -3.70 -8.26
C ALA A 99 -0.73 -5.16 -8.68
N ALA A 100 -1.93 -5.57 -9.12
CA ALA A 100 -2.16 -6.92 -9.62
C ALA A 100 -1.53 -7.12 -11.01
N SER A 101 -0.88 -8.27 -11.20
CA SER A 101 -0.17 -8.66 -12.41
C SER A 101 -0.56 -10.07 -12.87
N ASP A 102 -0.61 -10.26 -14.19
CA ASP A 102 -0.82 -11.55 -14.85
C ASP A 102 0.45 -12.38 -15.01
N SER A 103 1.60 -11.77 -14.72
CA SER A 103 2.93 -12.33 -14.96
C SER A 103 3.88 -11.90 -13.84
N PHE A 104 4.89 -12.72 -13.58
CA PHE A 104 5.98 -12.33 -12.70
C PHE A 104 6.73 -11.15 -13.32
N ARG A 105 6.84 -10.07 -12.55
CA ARG A 105 7.58 -8.86 -12.87
C ARG A 105 8.45 -8.56 -11.66
N ALA A 106 9.67 -8.10 -11.87
CA ALA A 106 10.58 -7.73 -10.80
C ALA A 106 11.29 -6.43 -11.14
N SER A 107 11.53 -5.58 -10.13
CA SER A 107 12.38 -4.40 -10.32
C SER A 107 13.85 -4.84 -10.36
N PRO A 108 14.66 -4.37 -11.33
CA PRO A 108 16.09 -4.71 -11.40
C PRO A 108 16.88 -4.34 -10.14
N ASP A 109 16.46 -3.29 -9.43
CA ASP A 109 17.11 -2.76 -8.22
C ASP A 109 16.46 -3.25 -6.91
N GLY A 110 15.45 -4.13 -6.99
CA GLY A 110 14.72 -4.63 -5.83
C GLY A 110 13.81 -3.62 -5.13
N ALA A 111 13.59 -2.42 -5.69
CA ALA A 111 12.75 -1.39 -5.07
C ALA A 111 11.25 -1.74 -5.04
N LEU A 112 10.78 -2.51 -6.03
CA LEU A 112 9.47 -3.14 -6.01
C LEU A 112 9.59 -4.59 -5.58
N HIS A 113 8.78 -4.95 -4.61
CA HIS A 113 8.67 -6.35 -4.20
C HIS A 113 7.68 -7.07 -5.11
N ALA A 114 8.06 -8.24 -5.56
CA ALA A 114 7.22 -9.14 -6.35
C ALA A 114 6.79 -10.31 -5.48
N PHE A 115 5.49 -10.57 -5.46
CA PHE A 115 4.89 -11.66 -4.68
C PHE A 115 3.89 -12.42 -5.54
N CYS A 116 3.57 -13.65 -5.15
CA CYS A 116 2.38 -14.31 -5.65
C CYS A 116 1.13 -13.55 -5.17
N HIS A 117 0.16 -13.36 -6.06
CA HIS A 117 -1.17 -12.94 -5.66
C HIS A 117 -1.88 -14.10 -4.95
N ALA A 118 -2.86 -13.79 -4.09
CA ALA A 118 -3.74 -14.78 -3.48
C ALA A 118 -4.66 -15.53 -4.48
N LEU A 119 -4.58 -15.21 -5.77
CA LEU A 119 -5.27 -15.96 -6.80
C LEU A 119 -4.26 -16.84 -7.55
N PRO A 120 -4.61 -18.09 -7.84
CA PRO A 120 -3.75 -19.00 -8.58
C PRO A 120 -3.27 -18.40 -9.90
N GLY A 121 -1.98 -18.58 -10.19
CA GLY A 121 -1.37 -18.15 -11.46
C GLY A 121 -1.30 -16.63 -11.66
N ARG A 122 -1.33 -15.84 -10.58
CA ARG A 122 -1.20 -14.38 -10.62
C ARG A 122 -0.14 -13.88 -9.66
N TRP A 123 0.37 -12.68 -9.92
CA TRP A 123 1.36 -12.00 -9.10
C TRP A 123 0.88 -10.62 -8.71
N HIS A 124 1.59 -10.00 -7.78
CA HIS A 124 1.43 -8.59 -7.53
C HIS A 124 2.79 -7.93 -7.30
N LEU A 125 2.84 -6.65 -7.60
CA LEU A 125 3.93 -5.76 -7.23
C LEU A 125 3.49 -4.93 -6.03
N MET A 126 4.41 -4.71 -5.11
CA MET A 126 4.17 -3.87 -3.94
C MET A 126 5.33 -2.90 -3.73
N SER A 127 5.03 -1.61 -3.82
CA SER A 127 5.92 -0.54 -3.33
C SER A 127 5.52 -0.20 -1.90
N VAL A 128 6.49 0.05 -1.01
CA VAL A 128 6.19 0.52 0.34
C VAL A 128 7.09 1.67 0.76
N MET A 129 6.48 2.78 1.13
CA MET A 129 7.11 3.94 1.75
C MET A 129 6.97 3.85 3.27
N LEU A 130 8.08 3.87 4.01
CA LEU A 130 8.06 3.56 5.46
C LEU A 130 7.42 4.67 6.31
N SER A 131 7.57 5.93 5.92
CA SER A 131 7.09 7.09 6.70
C SER A 131 6.11 7.94 5.89
N ALA A 132 4.90 7.41 5.63
CA ALA A 132 3.86 8.13 4.89
C ALA A 132 3.00 9.02 5.80
N ALA A 133 1.77 8.63 6.17
CA ALA A 133 0.99 9.42 7.12
C ALA A 133 1.63 9.45 8.52
N GLY A 134 2.54 8.51 8.81
CA GLY A 134 3.42 8.59 9.97
C GLY A 134 4.27 9.85 10.01
N SER A 135 4.68 10.40 8.85
CA SER A 135 5.40 11.68 8.78
C SER A 135 4.52 12.86 9.23
N MET A 136 3.24 12.86 8.86
CA MET A 136 2.29 13.87 9.32
C MET A 136 2.08 13.77 10.84
N ARG A 137 1.96 12.55 11.37
CA ARG A 137 1.86 12.33 12.82
C ARG A 137 3.11 12.79 13.56
N TRP A 138 4.30 12.44 13.06
CA TRP A 138 5.56 12.90 13.63
C TRP A 138 5.67 14.43 13.62
N TYR A 139 5.30 15.07 12.51
CA TYR A 139 5.31 16.52 12.36
C TYR A 139 4.40 17.20 13.39
N LEU A 140 3.17 16.70 13.53
CA LEU A 140 2.21 17.15 14.54
C LEU A 140 2.79 17.09 15.96
N ASP A 141 3.33 15.92 16.33
CA ASP A 141 3.78 15.66 17.69
C ASP A 141 5.08 16.39 18.04
N THR A 142 5.91 16.70 17.04
CA THR A 142 7.27 17.23 17.24
C THR A 142 7.37 18.72 16.95
N LEU A 143 6.82 19.17 15.82
CA LEU A 143 7.06 20.50 15.26
C LEU A 143 5.81 21.40 15.29
N ALA A 144 4.60 20.83 15.20
CA ALA A 144 3.33 21.57 15.24
C ALA A 144 2.53 21.31 16.53
N ARG A 145 3.21 21.34 17.68
CA ARG A 145 2.63 20.96 18.98
C ARG A 145 1.47 21.83 19.43
N ASP A 146 1.41 23.08 18.96
CA ASP A 146 0.32 24.01 19.23
C ASP A 146 -0.94 23.73 18.41
N ALA A 147 -0.84 22.94 17.32
CA ALA A 147 -1.96 22.67 16.42
C ALA A 147 -3.17 22.03 17.13
N ASN A 148 -2.94 21.14 18.11
CA ASN A 148 -4.03 20.55 18.89
C ASN A 148 -4.77 21.60 19.74
N ALA A 149 -4.04 22.52 20.37
CA ALA A 149 -4.64 23.59 21.16
C ALA A 149 -5.43 24.56 20.28
N ARG A 150 -4.89 24.90 19.10
CA ARG A 150 -5.57 25.73 18.08
C ARG A 150 -6.86 25.06 17.59
N ALA A 151 -6.79 23.78 17.22
CA ALA A 151 -7.95 23.02 16.74
C ALA A 151 -9.06 22.93 17.82
N ASN A 152 -8.68 22.66 19.07
CA ASN A 152 -9.61 22.65 20.21
C ASN A 152 -10.26 24.02 20.44
N ALA A 153 -9.50 25.11 20.31
CA ALA A 153 -10.04 26.46 20.46
C ALA A 153 -11.05 26.82 19.35
N GLU A 154 -10.89 26.24 18.15
CA GLU A 154 -11.77 26.42 17.00
C GLU A 154 -12.91 25.38 16.94
N GLY A 155 -12.90 24.35 17.79
CA GLY A 155 -13.91 23.30 17.83
C GLY A 155 -13.87 22.34 16.63
N VAL A 156 -12.71 22.21 15.98
CA VAL A 156 -12.49 21.34 14.81
C VAL A 156 -11.48 20.24 15.11
N SER A 157 -11.42 19.21 14.27
CA SER A 157 -10.34 18.22 14.37
C SER A 157 -9.00 18.83 13.98
N VAL A 158 -7.91 18.33 14.55
CA VAL A 158 -6.57 18.83 14.21
C VAL A 158 -6.21 18.59 12.73
N TYR A 159 -6.70 17.51 12.14
CA TYR A 159 -6.48 17.22 10.72
C TYR A 159 -7.26 18.17 9.81
N GLU A 160 -8.49 18.56 10.19
CA GLU A 160 -9.28 19.57 9.47
C GLU A 160 -8.58 20.95 9.50
N LEU A 161 -8.03 21.33 10.65
CA LEU A 161 -7.23 22.55 10.78
C LEU A 161 -6.00 22.51 9.84
N LEU A 162 -5.24 21.41 9.87
CA LEU A 162 -4.04 21.25 9.05
C LEU A 162 -4.35 21.24 7.54
N ASP A 163 -5.43 20.58 7.13
CA ASP A 163 -5.90 20.58 5.74
C ASP A 163 -6.25 21.99 5.28
N ARG A 164 -6.98 22.75 6.11
CA ARG A 164 -7.34 24.14 5.81
C ARG A 164 -6.10 25.04 5.67
N ASP A 165 -5.18 24.94 6.62
CA ASP A 165 -3.95 25.74 6.62
C ASP A 165 -3.07 25.39 5.40
N ALA A 166 -2.92 24.10 5.09
CA ALA A 166 -2.18 23.65 3.91
C ALA A 166 -2.87 24.05 2.59
N ALA A 167 -4.20 24.05 2.52
CA ALA A 167 -4.93 24.47 1.32
C ALA A 167 -4.64 25.93 0.93
N ALA A 168 -4.28 26.79 1.90
CA ALA A 168 -3.96 28.21 1.67
C ALA A 168 -2.58 28.43 1.02
N ILE A 169 -1.70 27.43 1.02
CA ILE A 169 -0.37 27.49 0.38
C ILE A 169 -0.47 27.04 -1.08
N ALA A 170 0.36 27.55 -1.99
CA ALA A 170 0.37 27.07 -3.38
C ALA A 170 1.19 25.77 -3.54
N PRO A 171 0.95 24.96 -4.58
CA PRO A 171 1.79 23.79 -4.86
C PRO A 171 3.27 24.14 -4.92
N GLY A 172 4.11 23.34 -4.28
CA GLY A 172 5.55 23.57 -4.21
C GLY A 172 5.99 24.56 -3.13
N CYS A 173 5.12 24.94 -2.19
CA CYS A 173 5.47 25.57 -0.89
C CYS A 173 6.56 26.67 -0.94
N GLU A 174 6.58 27.51 -1.97
CA GLU A 174 7.64 28.53 -2.17
C GLU A 174 9.06 27.95 -2.03
N GLY A 175 9.29 26.77 -2.62
CA GLY A 175 10.58 26.07 -2.60
C GLY A 175 10.83 25.17 -1.39
N LEU A 176 9.96 25.16 -0.37
CA LEU A 176 10.08 24.24 0.76
C LEU A 176 9.72 22.80 0.34
N ARG A 177 10.60 21.84 0.64
CA ARG A 177 10.39 20.41 0.35
C ARG A 177 10.58 19.57 1.61
N PHE A 178 9.87 18.45 1.68
CA PHE A 178 10.04 17.45 2.73
C PHE A 178 10.40 16.09 2.13
N VAL A 179 11.45 15.48 2.65
CA VAL A 179 11.86 14.11 2.29
C VAL A 179 11.32 13.15 3.36
N PRO A 180 10.35 12.26 3.04
CA PRO A 180 9.61 11.47 4.04
C PRO A 180 10.31 10.15 4.41
N THR A 181 11.61 10.18 4.72
CA THR A 181 12.42 8.98 5.01
C THR A 181 12.82 8.88 6.49
N LEU A 182 11.92 9.27 7.40
CA LEU A 182 12.19 9.40 8.84
C LEU A 182 12.69 8.10 9.51
N SER A 183 12.25 6.95 9.00
CA SER A 183 12.59 5.62 9.53
C SER A 183 13.50 4.81 8.59
N GLY A 184 14.28 5.48 7.73
CA GLY A 184 14.86 4.85 6.55
C GLY A 184 13.81 4.73 5.43
N GLU A 185 14.16 4.06 4.34
CA GLU A 185 13.25 3.88 3.22
C GLU A 185 13.38 2.52 2.53
N ARG A 186 12.25 2.01 2.03
CA ARG A 186 12.19 0.82 1.16
C ARG A 186 11.94 1.18 -0.30
N CYS A 187 11.07 2.16 -0.56
CA CYS A 187 10.66 2.57 -1.90
C CYS A 187 10.40 4.08 -1.88
N PRO A 188 10.75 4.85 -2.93
CA PRO A 188 11.24 4.40 -4.24
C PRO A 188 12.73 4.04 -4.29
N ILE A 189 13.52 4.44 -3.29
CA ILE A 189 14.95 4.12 -3.24
C ILE A 189 15.26 3.41 -1.91
N PRO A 190 15.59 2.11 -1.93
CA PRO A 190 15.91 1.36 -0.72
C PRO A 190 17.16 1.91 -0.03
N ASN A 191 17.02 2.38 1.21
CA ASN A 191 18.13 2.73 2.09
C ASN A 191 17.69 2.75 3.56
N PRO A 192 18.14 1.79 4.39
CA PRO A 192 17.77 1.75 5.81
C PRO A 192 18.39 2.90 6.63
N HIS A 193 19.43 3.57 6.11
CA HIS A 193 20.11 4.68 6.78
C HIS A 193 19.58 6.05 6.38
N ALA A 194 18.69 6.14 5.38
CA ALA A 194 18.07 7.40 4.97
C ALA A 194 17.39 8.10 6.16
N ARG A 195 17.41 9.43 6.17
CA ARG A 195 16.71 10.24 7.18
C ARG A 195 15.93 11.36 6.52
N GLY A 196 14.75 11.63 7.07
CA GLY A 196 13.90 12.69 6.57
C GLY A 196 14.45 14.08 6.87
N GLY A 197 14.04 15.06 6.07
CA GLY A 197 14.54 16.43 6.18
C GLY A 197 13.67 17.43 5.44
N PHE A 198 13.71 18.68 5.92
CA PHE A 198 13.16 19.83 5.21
C PHE A 198 14.27 20.54 4.43
N HIS A 199 14.01 20.87 3.17
CA HIS A 199 14.95 21.54 2.27
C HIS A 199 14.35 22.85 1.75
N GLY A 200 15.18 23.87 1.57
CA GLY A 200 14.76 25.16 1.00
C GLY A 200 14.09 26.12 1.98
N ILE A 201 14.28 25.95 3.30
CA ILE A 201 13.67 26.83 4.32
C ILE A 201 14.10 28.29 4.11
N SER A 202 13.13 29.20 4.17
CA SER A 202 13.30 30.65 4.10
C SER A 202 12.48 31.37 5.18
N MET A 203 12.74 32.67 5.36
CA MET A 203 11.99 33.52 6.31
C MET A 203 10.51 33.73 5.94
N ALA A 204 10.11 33.39 4.71
CA ALA A 204 8.71 33.48 4.27
C ALA A 204 7.86 32.30 4.78
N HIS A 205 8.49 31.18 5.16
CA HIS A 205 7.78 29.96 5.49
C HIS A 205 7.15 30.01 6.87
N THR A 206 5.87 29.66 6.91
CA THR A 206 5.05 29.54 8.12
C THR A 206 4.76 28.08 8.43
N GLN A 207 4.17 27.79 9.60
CA GLN A 207 3.76 26.43 9.95
C GLN A 207 2.88 25.77 8.86
N ALA A 208 1.99 26.54 8.21
CA ALA A 208 1.18 26.06 7.10
C ALA A 208 2.01 25.56 5.89
N HIS A 209 3.15 26.21 5.60
CA HIS A 209 4.08 25.75 4.56
C HIS A 209 4.71 24.40 4.93
N PHE A 210 5.09 24.22 6.19
CA PHE A 210 5.65 22.95 6.66
C PHE A 210 4.60 21.83 6.62
N THR A 211 3.37 22.09 7.04
CA THR A 211 2.25 21.14 6.92
C THR A 211 2.06 20.71 5.47
N ARG A 212 1.93 21.68 4.55
CA ARG A 212 1.80 21.42 3.11
C ARG A 212 2.99 20.63 2.57
N ALA A 213 4.22 21.01 2.92
CA ALA A 213 5.42 20.34 2.46
C ALA A 213 5.47 18.87 2.89
N VAL A 214 5.02 18.52 4.10
CA VAL A 214 4.90 17.13 4.55
C VAL A 214 3.90 16.35 3.67
N MET A 215 2.73 16.95 3.40
CA MET A 215 1.72 16.33 2.52
C MET A 215 2.26 16.11 1.11
N GLU A 216 2.91 17.14 0.54
CA GLU A 216 3.46 17.11 -0.81
C GLU A 216 4.63 16.12 -0.94
N GLY A 217 5.53 16.08 0.04
CA GLY A 217 6.65 15.14 0.07
C GLY A 217 6.19 13.67 0.09
N VAL A 218 5.16 13.37 0.89
CA VAL A 218 4.54 12.03 0.93
C VAL A 218 3.86 11.68 -0.39
N ALA A 219 3.04 12.59 -0.93
CA ALA A 219 2.35 12.36 -2.19
C ALA A 219 3.32 12.20 -3.37
N ALA A 220 4.37 13.02 -3.43
CA ALA A 220 5.41 12.91 -4.46
C ALA A 220 6.20 11.61 -4.31
N GLY A 221 6.54 11.19 -3.08
CA GLY A 221 7.17 9.90 -2.82
C GLY A 221 6.32 8.72 -3.30
N MET A 222 5.02 8.72 -3.01
CA MET A 222 4.10 7.71 -3.55
C MET A 222 3.94 7.82 -5.07
N GLY A 223 4.00 9.03 -5.65
CA GLY A 223 4.04 9.24 -7.09
C GLY A 223 5.25 8.59 -7.77
N LEU A 224 6.43 8.69 -7.17
CA LEU A 224 7.63 7.98 -7.62
C LEU A 224 7.46 6.47 -7.54
N CYS A 225 6.85 5.95 -6.46
CA CYS A 225 6.49 4.54 -6.35
C CYS A 225 5.51 4.09 -7.46
N MET A 226 4.52 4.91 -7.82
CA MET A 226 3.63 4.64 -8.96
C MET A 226 4.39 4.64 -10.30
N GLY A 227 5.41 5.50 -10.43
CA GLY A 227 6.34 5.49 -11.56
C GLY A 227 7.01 4.12 -11.73
N LEU A 228 7.53 3.54 -10.66
CA LEU A 228 8.14 2.20 -10.69
C LEU A 228 7.14 1.12 -11.14
N ILE A 229 5.89 1.20 -10.68
CA ILE A 229 4.82 0.26 -11.10
C ILE A 229 4.58 0.36 -12.62
N ARG A 230 4.61 1.57 -13.19
CA ARG A 230 4.50 1.80 -14.64
C ARG A 230 5.70 1.30 -15.40
N ASP A 231 6.91 1.53 -14.88
CA ASP A 231 8.16 1.04 -15.49
C ASP A 231 8.20 -0.49 -15.52
N ALA A 232 7.59 -1.16 -14.53
CA ALA A 232 7.39 -2.60 -14.53
C ALA A 232 6.32 -3.07 -15.55
N GLY A 233 5.66 -2.16 -16.25
CA GLY A 233 4.70 -2.42 -17.33
C GLY A 233 3.24 -2.52 -16.89
N ILE A 234 2.88 -2.00 -15.70
CA ILE A 234 1.50 -1.94 -15.23
C ILE A 234 0.96 -0.52 -15.38
N MET A 235 -0.06 -0.36 -16.23
CA MET A 235 -0.69 0.94 -16.53
C MET A 235 -2.11 0.99 -15.98
N PRO A 236 -2.30 1.38 -14.70
CA PRO A 236 -3.62 1.45 -14.09
C PRO A 236 -4.46 2.61 -14.67
N PRO A 237 -5.76 2.41 -14.93
CA PRO A 237 -6.66 3.48 -15.36
C PRO A 237 -7.14 4.37 -14.20
N GLU A 238 -7.14 3.84 -12.97
CA GLU A 238 -7.47 4.53 -11.73
C GLU A 238 -6.79 3.83 -10.55
N VAL A 239 -6.82 4.47 -9.37
CA VAL A 239 -6.32 3.91 -8.10
C VAL A 239 -7.47 3.83 -7.10
N ILE A 240 -7.62 2.66 -6.48
CA ILE A 240 -8.52 2.49 -5.33
C ILE A 240 -7.76 2.82 -4.04
N ALA A 241 -8.19 3.86 -3.33
CA ALA A 241 -7.51 4.45 -2.19
C ALA A 241 -8.18 4.10 -0.86
N SER A 242 -7.38 3.75 0.15
CA SER A 242 -7.86 3.47 1.52
C SER A 242 -6.88 3.93 2.59
N GLY A 243 -7.37 4.16 3.82
CA GLY A 243 -6.54 4.59 4.95
C GLY A 243 -6.70 6.08 5.27
N GLY A 244 -6.35 6.43 6.51
CA GLY A 244 -6.69 7.72 7.12
C GLY A 244 -6.19 8.95 6.36
N GLY A 245 -5.06 8.86 5.64
CA GLY A 245 -4.57 9.99 4.85
C GLY A 245 -5.47 10.33 3.65
N PHE A 246 -6.19 9.36 3.10
CA PHE A 246 -7.16 9.60 2.02
C PHE A 246 -8.53 10.08 2.51
N GLU A 247 -8.72 10.27 3.82
CA GLU A 247 -9.89 10.99 4.34
C GLU A 247 -9.79 12.50 4.06
N SER A 248 -8.56 13.02 3.89
CA SER A 248 -8.31 14.39 3.45
C SER A 248 -8.61 14.56 1.96
N PRO A 249 -9.58 15.41 1.55
CA PRO A 249 -9.83 15.70 0.15
C PRO A 249 -8.64 16.38 -0.52
N LEU A 250 -7.95 17.27 0.21
CA LEU A 250 -6.75 17.94 -0.26
C LEU A 250 -5.65 16.92 -0.54
N TRP A 251 -5.34 16.05 0.43
CA TRP A 251 -4.26 15.09 0.27
C TRP A 251 -4.57 14.04 -0.80
N THR A 252 -5.84 13.64 -0.92
CA THR A 252 -6.27 12.74 -2.00
C THR A 252 -6.10 13.39 -3.37
N SER A 253 -6.41 14.68 -3.52
CA SER A 253 -6.14 15.44 -4.74
C SER A 253 -4.63 15.52 -5.04
N MET A 254 -3.79 15.76 -4.03
CA MET A 254 -2.34 15.72 -4.19
C MET A 254 -1.85 14.37 -4.73
N HIS A 255 -2.35 13.25 -4.20
CA HIS A 255 -2.01 11.92 -4.69
C HIS A 255 -2.54 11.66 -6.10
N ALA A 256 -3.77 12.08 -6.43
CA ALA A 256 -4.28 11.98 -7.80
C ALA A 256 -3.38 12.72 -8.77
N ASN A 257 -2.92 13.92 -8.40
CA ASN A 257 -1.97 14.69 -9.21
C ASN A 257 -0.59 14.06 -9.29
N ALA A 258 -0.06 13.48 -8.20
CA ALA A 258 1.24 12.79 -8.21
C ALA A 258 1.19 11.50 -9.06
N PHE A 259 0.11 10.73 -8.93
CA PHE A 259 -0.10 9.54 -9.75
C PHE A 259 -0.39 9.90 -11.20
N GLY A 260 -1.08 11.00 -11.47
CA GLY A 260 -1.53 11.40 -12.80
C GLY A 260 -2.70 10.59 -13.34
N ILE A 261 -3.45 9.93 -12.45
CA ILE A 261 -4.65 9.14 -12.76
C ILE A 261 -5.70 9.36 -11.66
N PRO A 262 -6.99 9.07 -11.94
CA PRO A 262 -8.05 9.23 -10.97
C PRO A 262 -7.81 8.41 -9.70
N VAL A 263 -8.14 8.99 -8.54
CA VAL A 263 -8.11 8.31 -7.24
C VAL A 263 -9.52 8.19 -6.71
N ARG A 264 -9.95 6.96 -6.43
CA ARG A 264 -11.28 6.65 -5.91
C ARG A 264 -11.16 6.05 -4.53
N LYS A 265 -11.93 6.55 -3.58
CA LYS A 265 -11.96 5.95 -2.24
C LYS A 265 -12.60 4.55 -2.28
N ALA A 266 -11.99 3.60 -1.59
CA ALA A 266 -12.55 2.27 -1.39
C ALA A 266 -13.88 2.38 -0.62
N GLU A 267 -14.87 1.57 -1.00
CA GLU A 267 -16.15 1.50 -0.28
C GLU A 267 -16.00 0.89 1.11
N ILE A 268 -15.22 -0.19 1.18
CA ILE A 268 -14.90 -0.92 2.41
C ILE A 268 -13.40 -0.74 2.67
N PRO A 269 -13.02 0.18 3.58
CA PRO A 269 -11.66 0.23 4.07
C PRO A 269 -11.30 -1.09 4.76
N ASP A 270 -10.05 -1.56 4.58
CA ASP A 270 -9.52 -2.79 5.21
C ASP A 270 -10.41 -4.03 5.00
N SER A 271 -10.30 -4.61 3.80
CA SER A 271 -11.11 -5.73 3.35
C SER A 271 -10.41 -7.08 3.50
N ALA A 272 -9.35 -7.20 4.31
CA ALA A 272 -8.59 -8.45 4.44
C ALA A 272 -9.46 -9.63 4.92
N ALA A 273 -10.30 -9.42 5.93
CA ALA A 273 -11.21 -10.45 6.43
C ALA A 273 -12.24 -10.88 5.38
N LEU A 274 -12.77 -9.92 4.61
CA LEU A 274 -13.66 -10.19 3.48
C LEU A 274 -12.93 -11.00 2.40
N GLY A 275 -11.68 -10.65 2.09
CA GLY A 275 -10.84 -11.38 1.16
C GLY A 275 -10.59 -12.82 1.60
N ALA A 276 -10.31 -13.05 2.88
CA ALA A 276 -10.17 -14.40 3.45
C ALA A 276 -11.47 -15.21 3.31
N ALA A 277 -12.63 -14.59 3.56
CA ALA A 277 -13.93 -15.23 3.36
C ALA A 277 -14.20 -15.57 1.88
N ILE A 278 -13.81 -14.68 0.95
CA ILE A 278 -13.90 -14.91 -0.50
C ILE A 278 -13.00 -16.08 -0.92
N LEU A 279 -11.76 -16.16 -0.42
CA LEU A 279 -10.85 -17.28 -0.70
C LEU A 279 -11.44 -18.61 -0.20
N ALA A 280 -12.01 -18.63 1.01
CA ALA A 280 -12.71 -19.81 1.54
C ALA A 280 -13.92 -20.21 0.67
N ALA A 281 -14.69 -19.25 0.18
CA ALA A 281 -15.80 -19.50 -0.74
C ALA A 281 -15.32 -20.09 -2.08
N ILE A 282 -14.20 -19.59 -2.62
CA ILE A 282 -13.59 -20.09 -3.86
C ILE A 282 -13.11 -21.53 -3.69
N GLY A 283 -12.44 -21.84 -2.57
CA GLY A 283 -11.91 -23.17 -2.27
C GLY A 283 -12.97 -24.23 -2.02
N THR A 284 -14.15 -23.81 -1.54
CA THR A 284 -15.28 -24.71 -1.25
C THR A 284 -16.25 -24.87 -2.44
N GLY A 285 -15.90 -24.36 -3.62
CA GLY A 285 -16.71 -24.52 -4.84
C GLY A 285 -17.86 -23.52 -4.97
N ASN A 286 -17.98 -22.53 -4.08
CA ASN A 286 -19.02 -21.49 -4.11
C ASN A 286 -18.63 -20.28 -4.99
N ARG A 287 -17.86 -20.51 -6.06
CA ARG A 287 -17.24 -19.46 -6.90
C ARG A 287 -18.23 -18.51 -7.58
N GLY A 288 -19.37 -19.03 -8.03
CA GLY A 288 -20.35 -18.27 -8.82
C GLY A 288 -21.02 -17.11 -8.08
N LYS A 289 -20.98 -17.07 -6.74
CA LYS A 289 -21.62 -16.01 -5.94
C LYS A 289 -20.73 -14.82 -5.62
N PHE A 290 -19.41 -14.92 -5.82
CA PHE A 290 -18.45 -13.88 -5.39
C PHE A 290 -17.66 -13.23 -6.52
N GLN A 291 -17.57 -13.85 -7.71
CA GLN A 291 -17.00 -13.15 -8.87
C GLN A 291 -17.84 -11.92 -9.27
N GLU A 292 -19.16 -11.99 -9.14
CA GLU A 292 -20.06 -10.85 -9.41
C GLU A 292 -19.91 -9.71 -8.39
N SER A 293 -19.48 -9.97 -7.15
CA SER A 293 -19.28 -8.92 -6.13
C SER A 293 -17.91 -8.23 -6.21
N SER A 294 -16.92 -8.82 -6.88
CA SER A 294 -15.59 -8.22 -7.01
C SER A 294 -15.53 -7.00 -7.95
N GLY A 295 -16.56 -6.80 -8.78
CA GLY A 295 -16.77 -5.54 -9.50
C GLY A 295 -17.43 -4.44 -8.66
N ALA A 296 -17.91 -4.76 -7.46
CA ALA A 296 -18.64 -3.85 -6.58
C ALA A 296 -17.77 -3.13 -5.54
N SER A 297 -16.44 -3.33 -5.53
CA SER A 297 -15.53 -2.67 -4.57
C SER A 297 -15.00 -1.32 -5.04
N ALA A 298 -15.19 -0.97 -6.32
CA ALA A 298 -14.99 0.39 -6.79
C ALA A 298 -16.11 1.24 -6.19
N GLY A 299 -15.81 1.93 -5.09
CA GLY A 299 -16.82 2.65 -4.35
C GLY A 299 -17.64 3.59 -5.22
N THR A 300 -18.91 3.73 -4.90
CA THR A 300 -19.84 4.65 -5.59
C THR A 300 -19.41 6.11 -5.49
N ALA A 301 -18.47 6.43 -4.61
CA ALA A 301 -17.86 7.74 -4.50
C ALA A 301 -17.21 8.17 -5.82
N PRO A 302 -17.41 9.42 -6.27
CA PRO A 302 -16.75 9.93 -7.46
C PRO A 302 -15.23 9.93 -7.27
N ALA A 303 -14.50 9.53 -8.31
CA ALA A 303 -13.04 9.59 -8.31
C ALA A 303 -12.57 11.05 -8.40
N ILE A 304 -11.57 11.40 -7.60
CA ILE A 304 -10.87 12.68 -7.67
C ILE A 304 -9.93 12.63 -8.88
N GLN A 305 -10.16 13.55 -9.82
CA GLN A 305 -9.38 13.66 -11.05
C GLN A 305 -8.07 14.43 -10.81
N PRO A 306 -6.97 14.06 -11.48
CA PRO A 306 -5.78 14.90 -11.53
C PRO A 306 -6.09 16.21 -12.27
N THR A 307 -5.79 17.34 -11.66
CA THR A 307 -5.99 18.69 -12.22
C THR A 307 -4.69 19.49 -12.37
N GLN A 308 -3.62 19.07 -11.69
CA GLN A 308 -2.33 19.75 -11.61
C GLN A 308 -1.15 18.82 -11.96
N PHE A 309 -1.38 17.77 -12.75
CA PHE A 309 -0.37 16.75 -13.06
C PHE A 309 0.97 17.31 -13.54
N GLN A 310 0.96 18.36 -14.37
CA GLN A 310 2.21 18.94 -14.89
C GLN A 310 3.07 19.58 -13.78
N ILE A 311 2.45 20.29 -12.84
CA ILE A 311 3.15 20.85 -11.67
C ILE A 311 3.75 19.72 -10.84
N TRP A 312 2.95 18.66 -10.62
CA TRP A 312 3.37 17.52 -9.83
C TRP A 312 4.47 16.69 -10.48
N LYS A 313 4.55 16.66 -11.81
CA LYS A 313 5.68 16.06 -12.53
C LYS A 313 6.99 16.75 -12.16
N ASP A 314 7.00 18.09 -12.08
CA ASP A 314 8.17 18.86 -11.70
C ASP A 314 8.51 18.66 -10.21
N LEU A 315 7.51 18.69 -9.34
CA LEU A 315 7.69 18.40 -7.90
C LEU A 315 8.26 17.00 -7.66
N MET A 316 7.78 15.98 -8.38
CA MET A 316 8.31 14.62 -8.29
C MET A 316 9.75 14.51 -8.79
N ALA A 317 10.10 15.22 -9.87
CA ALA A 317 11.47 15.25 -10.36
C ALA A 317 12.43 15.85 -9.32
N GLU A 318 12.04 16.95 -8.68
CA GLU A 318 12.79 17.55 -7.56
C GLU A 318 12.87 16.59 -6.36
N GLN A 319 11.76 15.94 -6.00
CA GLN A 319 11.70 14.97 -4.91
C GLN A 319 12.65 13.80 -5.13
N ALA A 320 12.74 13.28 -6.37
CA ALA A 320 13.65 12.19 -6.71
C ALA A 320 15.12 12.58 -6.55
N VAL A 321 15.48 13.83 -6.90
CA VAL A 321 16.84 14.36 -6.68
C VAL A 321 17.12 14.48 -5.19
N LEU A 322 16.21 15.09 -4.43
CA LEU A 322 16.36 15.29 -2.98
C LEU A 322 16.48 13.96 -2.24
N GLN A 323 15.62 12.99 -2.57
CA GLN A 323 15.69 11.66 -1.99
C GLN A 323 17.06 11.05 -2.25
N ARG A 324 17.59 11.06 -3.47
CA ARG A 324 18.94 10.53 -3.79
C ARG A 324 20.06 11.23 -3.01
N THR A 325 19.96 12.54 -2.82
CA THR A 325 20.98 13.31 -2.07
C THR A 325 20.89 13.15 -0.56
N ALA A 326 19.74 12.69 -0.05
CA ALA A 326 19.52 12.43 1.37
C ALA A 326 19.86 10.98 1.79
N LEU A 327 20.29 10.14 0.84
CA LEU A 327 20.81 8.78 1.06
C LEU A 327 22.29 8.80 1.40
#